data_AF-A0A812WT18-F1
#
_entry.id   AF-A0A812WT18-F1
#
_cell.length_a   1.000
_cell.length_b   1.000
_cell.length_c   1.000
_cell.angle_alpha   90.00
_cell.angle_beta   90.00
_cell.angle_gamma   90.00
#
_symmetry.space_group_name_H-M   'P 1'
#
loop_
_entity.id
_entity.type
_entity.pdbx_description
1 polymer ?
#
loop_
_entity_poly.entity_id
_entity_poly.type
_entity_poly.pdbx_seq_one_letter_code
_entity_poly.pdbx_strand_id
1 'polypeptide(L)'
;KETWCPVVRSVGFCAFFRGPCTYSCTDCIRFDDGGVEEVVINVEDVPSKLEYAGTGSSVPKSLQGIWWLDQDGYGAEKGLAGEDYPYDFNPVGEYAIGFGDKAVWQPHTLCLTPIYFWGGTRGHWAGANFGNGTTCCGSNVATRLTLSLCAVDDTLQEFDIWSRLVIPSVLAPVASSLGFEYAGSDYWWIPKGLIHLRMVKKPWGWDRVNNAAADWTRTKREELDSLLRFMPSQLTSLLNTANRTLHYPMFQLVDGDGNRTENWDHFVDFTQIKSKQNAVPGTLVVRQRTAPPEGFTKFR
;
A
#
# COMPACT_ATOMS: atom_id res chain seq x y z
N LYS A 1 33.83 -11.92 -23.01
CA LYS A 1 33.68 -13.39 -23.08
C LYS A 1 33.29 -13.85 -21.67
N GLU A 2 32.09 -13.50 -21.21
CA GLU A 2 30.84 -14.24 -21.48
C GLU A 2 31.00 -15.72 -21.16
N THR A 3 30.59 -16.11 -19.96
CA THR A 3 30.13 -17.49 -19.66
C THR A 3 29.29 -17.60 -18.37
N TRP A 4 29.06 -16.53 -17.61
CA TRP A 4 28.39 -16.64 -16.29
C TRP A 4 26.88 -16.32 -16.28
N CYS A 5 26.26 -16.12 -17.44
CA CYS A 5 24.86 -15.67 -17.53
C CYS A 5 23.74 -16.75 -17.55
N PRO A 6 23.97 -18.06 -17.81
CA PRO A 6 22.82 -18.99 -17.91
C PRO A 6 22.33 -19.60 -16.58
N VAL A 7 23.21 -19.81 -15.60
CA VAL A 7 22.87 -20.62 -14.40
C VAL A 7 22.24 -19.79 -13.27
N VAL A 8 22.48 -18.47 -13.23
CA VAL A 8 21.91 -17.58 -12.20
C VAL A 8 20.49 -17.11 -12.54
N ARG A 9 19.98 -17.42 -13.75
CA ARG A 9 18.59 -17.16 -14.13
C ARG A 9 17.56 -18.09 -13.48
N SER A 10 17.95 -19.23 -12.92
CA SER A 10 17.03 -20.21 -12.35
C SER A 10 16.86 -20.15 -10.83
N VAL A 11 17.64 -19.32 -10.13
CA VAL A 11 17.58 -19.17 -8.67
C VAL A 11 17.93 -17.73 -8.32
N GLY A 12 16.91 -16.87 -8.25
CA GLY A 12 17.04 -15.42 -8.10
C GLY A 12 17.64 -14.98 -6.76
N PHE A 13 18.97 -14.93 -6.67
CA PHE A 13 19.70 -14.33 -5.55
C PHE A 13 20.79 -13.38 -6.04
N CYS A 14 20.69 -12.10 -5.66
CA CYS A 14 21.85 -11.20 -5.59
C CYS A 14 22.44 -11.28 -4.18
N ALA A 15 23.49 -12.08 -4.01
CA ALA A 15 24.38 -11.96 -2.87
C ALA A 15 25.50 -10.97 -3.23
N PHE A 16 25.76 -10.01 -2.33
CA PHE A 16 26.97 -9.18 -2.15
C PHE A 16 26.75 -7.65 -2.15
N PHE A 17 27.04 -7.07 -0.98
CA PHE A 17 27.31 -5.65 -0.63
C PHE A 17 26.15 -4.64 -0.51
N ARG A 18 25.76 -4.39 0.75
CA ARG A 18 25.25 -3.12 1.35
C ARG A 18 24.38 -2.20 0.45
N GLY A 19 23.07 -2.51 0.39
CA GLY A 19 21.99 -1.58 0.01
C GLY A 19 21.01 -2.14 -1.02
N PRO A 20 19.76 -1.64 -1.12
CA PRO A 20 18.71 -2.22 -1.96
C PRO A 20 18.84 -1.79 -3.42
N CYS A 21 18.67 -2.74 -4.36
CA CYS A 21 18.49 -2.50 -5.80
C CYS A 21 17.23 -3.26 -6.28
N THR A 22 16.42 -2.64 -7.14
CA THR A 22 15.43 -3.33 -7.98
C THR A 22 16.05 -3.59 -9.36
N TYR A 23 15.78 -4.76 -9.96
CA TYR A 23 16.25 -5.07 -11.31
C TYR A 23 15.63 -4.11 -12.33
N SER A 24 16.47 -3.33 -13.00
CA SER A 24 16.22 -2.67 -14.28
C SER A 24 17.33 -3.15 -15.23
N CYS A 25 16.99 -3.54 -16.45
CA CYS A 25 17.92 -4.14 -17.42
C CYS A 25 19.08 -3.22 -17.86
N THR A 26 19.20 -2.01 -17.29
CA THR A 26 20.29 -1.09 -17.63
C THR A 26 21.03 -0.47 -16.46
N ASP A 27 20.52 -0.42 -15.21
CA ASP A 27 21.26 0.20 -14.10
C ASP A 27 20.76 -0.21 -12.70
N CYS A 28 21.68 -0.34 -11.73
CA CYS A 28 21.39 -0.50 -10.30
C CYS A 28 21.20 0.87 -9.62
N ILE A 29 20.00 1.16 -9.10
CA ILE A 29 19.72 2.40 -8.36
C ILE A 29 19.70 2.11 -6.85
N ARG A 30 20.57 2.80 -6.08
CA ARG A 30 20.57 2.79 -4.60
C ARG A 30 19.33 3.52 -4.07
N PHE A 31 18.61 2.91 -3.13
CA PHE A 31 17.52 3.53 -2.36
C PHE A 31 18.06 4.46 -1.26
N ASP A 32 18.12 5.75 -1.55
CA ASP A 32 18.43 6.81 -0.59
C ASP A 32 17.10 7.44 -0.15
N ASP A 33 16.52 6.96 0.97
CA ASP A 33 15.24 7.44 1.50
C ASP A 33 15.48 8.67 2.38
N GLY A 34 15.10 9.86 1.91
CA GLY A 34 15.03 11.08 2.72
C GLY A 34 13.94 11.02 3.81
N GLY A 35 13.61 12.16 4.41
CA GLY A 35 12.55 12.23 5.42
C GLY A 35 11.16 12.02 4.83
N VAL A 36 10.15 11.91 5.71
CA VAL A 36 8.73 11.99 5.32
C VAL A 36 8.14 13.19 6.02
N GLU A 37 7.49 14.06 5.26
CA GLU A 37 6.65 15.11 5.81
C GLU A 37 5.18 14.80 5.59
N GLU A 38 4.35 15.25 6.53
CA GLU A 38 2.90 15.19 6.42
C GLU A 38 2.37 16.55 6.00
N VAL A 39 1.63 16.56 4.91
CA VAL A 39 1.04 17.77 4.34
C VAL A 39 -0.47 17.63 4.44
N VAL A 40 -1.10 18.61 5.08
CA VAL A 40 -2.55 18.74 5.07
C VAL A 40 -2.96 19.40 3.75
N ILE A 41 -3.90 18.77 3.04
CA ILE A 41 -4.46 19.30 1.80
C ILE A 41 -5.98 19.41 1.92
N ASN A 42 -6.59 20.33 1.16
CA ASN A 42 -8.03 20.29 0.97
C ASN A 42 -8.39 19.11 0.06
N VAL A 43 -9.57 18.53 0.27
CA VAL A 43 -10.07 17.43 -0.57
C VAL A 43 -10.14 17.82 -2.05
N GLU A 44 -10.48 19.08 -2.34
CA GLU A 44 -10.53 19.62 -3.71
C GLU A 44 -9.17 19.60 -4.42
N ASP A 45 -8.07 19.66 -3.66
CA ASP A 45 -6.72 19.70 -4.20
C ASP A 45 -6.16 18.31 -4.55
N VAL A 46 -6.83 17.22 -4.14
CA VAL A 46 -6.37 15.84 -4.35
C VAL A 46 -5.91 15.55 -5.79
N PRO A 47 -6.61 15.94 -6.87
CA PRO A 47 -6.20 15.62 -8.24
C PRO A 47 -4.87 16.28 -8.63
N SER A 48 -4.55 17.43 -8.01
CA SER A 48 -3.32 18.17 -8.29
C SER A 48 -2.16 17.82 -7.35
N LYS A 49 -2.48 17.26 -6.17
CA LYS A 49 -1.52 17.02 -5.08
C LYS A 49 -1.11 15.56 -4.93
N LEU A 50 -1.92 14.59 -5.37
CA LEU A 50 -1.54 13.18 -5.35
C LEU A 50 -0.88 12.76 -6.67
N GLU A 51 0.18 11.98 -6.58
CA GLU A 51 0.72 11.22 -7.70
C GLU A 51 -0.16 10.03 -8.03
N TYR A 52 -0.42 9.82 -9.32
CA TYR A 52 -1.14 8.68 -9.83
C TYR A 52 -0.68 8.31 -11.24
N ALA A 53 -1.00 7.09 -11.66
CA ALA A 53 -0.66 6.63 -12.99
C ALA A 53 -1.67 7.19 -13.99
N GLY A 54 -1.19 8.03 -14.91
CA GLY A 54 -2.01 8.60 -15.98
C GLY A 54 -2.02 7.78 -17.27
N THR A 55 -2.83 8.22 -18.22
CA THR A 55 -2.85 7.72 -19.59
C THR A 55 -1.46 7.85 -20.21
N GLY A 56 -1.03 6.79 -20.91
CA GLY A 56 0.31 6.69 -21.49
C GLY A 56 1.38 6.16 -20.53
N SER A 57 1.08 5.98 -19.24
CA SER A 57 1.96 5.24 -18.34
C SER A 57 1.98 3.73 -18.67
N SER A 58 3.01 3.03 -18.19
CA SER A 58 3.12 1.57 -18.32
C SER A 58 2.15 0.81 -17.40
N VAL A 59 1.47 1.51 -16.49
CA VAL A 59 0.54 0.90 -15.52
C VAL A 59 -0.77 0.53 -16.23
N PRO A 60 -1.35 -0.65 -15.96
CA PRO A 60 -2.61 -1.05 -16.58
C PRO A 60 -3.72 -0.01 -16.38
N LYS A 61 -4.52 0.22 -17.42
CA LYS A 61 -5.63 1.19 -17.40
C LYS A 61 -6.59 0.98 -16.23
N SER A 62 -6.80 -0.26 -15.81
CA SER A 62 -7.68 -0.60 -14.69
C SER A 62 -7.18 -0.13 -13.32
N LEU A 63 -5.90 0.28 -13.21
CA LEU A 63 -5.27 0.84 -12.01
C LEU A 63 -4.93 2.33 -12.17
N GLN A 64 -5.14 2.93 -13.34
CA GLN A 64 -4.84 4.34 -13.57
C GLN A 64 -5.80 5.24 -12.78
N GLY A 65 -5.34 6.47 -12.49
CA GLY A 65 -6.11 7.44 -11.75
C GLY A 65 -5.98 7.35 -10.22
N ILE A 66 -6.87 8.05 -9.52
CA ILE A 66 -6.96 8.09 -8.07
C ILE A 66 -8.21 7.30 -7.64
N TRP A 67 -8.08 6.49 -6.61
CA TRP A 67 -9.14 5.62 -6.10
C TRP A 67 -9.47 5.99 -4.66
N TRP A 68 -10.76 6.07 -4.35
CA TRP A 68 -11.27 6.19 -2.99
C TRP A 68 -11.50 4.81 -2.41
N LEU A 69 -10.83 4.50 -1.31
CA LEU A 69 -11.08 3.32 -0.51
C LEU A 69 -12.14 3.66 0.56
N ASP A 70 -13.34 3.12 0.39
CA ASP A 70 -14.49 3.45 1.24
C ASP A 70 -14.45 2.69 2.57
N GLN A 71 -13.48 3.00 3.44
CA GLN A 71 -13.27 2.28 4.70
C GLN A 71 -14.33 2.49 5.76
N ASP A 72 -15.12 3.56 5.63
CA ASP A 72 -16.21 3.91 6.52
C ASP A 72 -17.57 3.51 5.95
N GLY A 73 -17.60 3.00 4.71
CA GLY A 73 -18.77 2.43 4.07
C GLY A 73 -19.79 3.41 3.51
N TYR A 74 -19.44 4.69 3.41
CA TYR A 74 -20.35 5.75 3.00
C TYR A 74 -20.85 5.56 1.56
N GLY A 75 -19.96 5.17 0.65
CA GLY A 75 -20.30 4.90 -0.75
C GLY A 75 -21.14 3.63 -0.88
N ALA A 76 -20.80 2.59 -0.12
CA ALA A 76 -21.61 1.37 -0.05
C ALA A 76 -23.02 1.64 0.48
N GLU A 77 -23.18 2.43 1.55
CA GLU A 77 -24.48 2.84 2.10
C GLU A 77 -25.33 3.65 1.09
N LYS A 78 -24.69 4.34 0.15
CA LYS A 78 -25.34 5.06 -0.96
C LYS A 78 -25.70 4.17 -2.15
N GLY A 79 -25.39 2.88 -2.09
CA GLY A 79 -25.67 1.91 -3.15
C GLY A 79 -24.65 1.91 -4.28
N LEU A 80 -23.51 2.61 -4.16
CA LEU A 80 -22.50 2.68 -5.23
C LEU A 80 -21.88 1.30 -5.54
N ALA A 81 -21.83 0.40 -4.56
CA ALA A 81 -21.35 -0.98 -4.71
C ALA A 81 -22.46 -2.00 -5.04
N GLY A 82 -23.72 -1.54 -5.16
CA GLY A 82 -24.91 -2.39 -5.27
C GLY A 82 -25.49 -2.79 -3.90
N GLU A 83 -26.79 -3.10 -3.88
CA GLU A 83 -27.54 -3.39 -2.63
C GLU A 83 -27.06 -4.69 -1.93
N ASP A 84 -26.57 -5.66 -2.70
CA ASP A 84 -26.11 -6.96 -2.19
C ASP A 84 -24.61 -6.98 -1.81
N TYR A 85 -23.95 -5.81 -1.75
CA TYR A 85 -22.53 -5.77 -1.41
C TYR A 85 -22.30 -6.28 0.03
N PRO A 86 -21.42 -7.28 0.25
CA PRO A 86 -21.19 -7.88 1.56
C PRO A 86 -20.39 -6.94 2.47
N TYR A 87 -21.09 -5.96 3.02
CA TYR A 87 -20.55 -4.89 3.84
C TYR A 87 -19.88 -5.46 5.11
N ASP A 88 -18.54 -5.46 5.18
CA ASP A 88 -17.81 -5.74 6.42
C ASP A 88 -16.43 -5.05 6.45
N PHE A 89 -16.25 -4.07 7.34
CA PHE A 89 -15.12 -3.15 7.33
C PHE A 89 -14.41 -3.10 8.68
N ASN A 90 -13.10 -2.90 8.63
CA ASN A 90 -12.29 -2.45 9.75
C ASN A 90 -11.70 -1.07 9.39
N PRO A 91 -12.22 0.02 9.96
CA PRO A 91 -11.86 1.37 9.53
C PRO A 91 -10.43 1.72 9.97
N VAL A 92 -9.53 2.08 9.04
CA VAL A 92 -8.09 2.32 9.31
C VAL A 92 -7.54 3.67 8.80
N GLY A 93 -8.41 4.60 8.41
CA GLY A 93 -8.07 6.01 8.14
C GLY A 93 -7.46 6.25 6.77
N GLU A 94 -7.61 5.32 5.83
CA GLU A 94 -7.04 5.40 4.47
C GLU A 94 -8.15 5.72 3.47
N TYR A 95 -8.03 6.82 2.74
CA TYR A 95 -9.13 7.32 1.93
C TYR A 95 -8.82 7.41 0.44
N ALA A 96 -7.70 7.99 0.02
CA ALA A 96 -7.38 8.08 -1.41
C ALA A 96 -6.02 7.48 -1.73
N ILE A 97 -5.94 6.77 -2.84
CA ILE A 97 -4.72 6.13 -3.33
C ILE A 97 -4.53 6.35 -4.82
N GLY A 98 -3.30 6.68 -5.24
CA GLY A 98 -2.86 6.69 -6.63
C GLY A 98 -1.74 5.69 -6.87
N PHE A 99 -1.71 5.09 -8.07
CA PHE A 99 -0.81 3.98 -8.41
C PHE A 99 0.35 4.36 -9.36
N GLY A 100 0.89 5.58 -9.27
CA GLY A 100 1.87 6.08 -10.26
C GLY A 100 2.98 6.99 -9.75
N ASP A 101 3.33 6.92 -8.47
CA ASP A 101 4.54 7.58 -7.96
C ASP A 101 5.81 6.87 -8.48
N LYS A 102 6.49 6.07 -7.66
CA LYS A 102 7.68 5.31 -8.08
C LYS A 102 7.38 3.85 -8.44
N ALA A 103 6.11 3.44 -8.37
CA ALA A 103 5.71 2.09 -8.69
C ALA A 103 5.85 1.85 -10.20
N VAL A 104 6.48 0.73 -10.57
CA VAL A 104 6.71 0.36 -11.96
C VAL A 104 5.93 -0.91 -12.27
N TRP A 105 5.21 -0.90 -13.38
CA TRP A 105 4.58 -2.11 -13.90
C TRP A 105 5.63 -3.02 -14.53
N GLN A 106 5.69 -4.26 -14.06
CA GLN A 106 6.59 -5.30 -14.54
C GLN A 106 5.79 -6.33 -15.32
N PRO A 107 5.77 -6.28 -16.67
CA PRO A 107 4.88 -7.13 -17.46
C PRO A 107 5.21 -8.62 -17.38
N HIS A 108 6.43 -8.99 -17.00
CA HIS A 108 6.86 -10.40 -16.90
C HIS A 108 6.38 -11.08 -15.61
N THR A 109 6.20 -10.32 -14.54
CA THR A 109 5.68 -10.80 -13.24
C THR A 109 4.25 -10.36 -13.01
N LEU A 110 3.68 -9.54 -13.90
CA LEU A 110 2.38 -8.90 -13.78
C LEU A 110 2.23 -8.11 -12.47
N CYS A 111 3.32 -7.52 -11.98
CA CYS A 111 3.35 -6.79 -10.72
C CYS A 111 3.56 -5.29 -10.92
N LEU A 112 2.76 -4.47 -10.24
CA LEU A 112 3.03 -3.07 -9.98
C LEU A 112 3.79 -2.97 -8.64
N THR A 113 5.06 -2.59 -8.71
CA THR A 113 5.93 -2.56 -7.53
C THR A 113 7.10 -1.59 -7.74
N PRO A 114 7.66 -0.99 -6.69
CA PRO A 114 7.16 -0.95 -5.30
C PRO A 114 6.16 0.19 -5.08
N ILE A 115 5.15 -0.05 -4.25
CA ILE A 115 4.17 0.95 -3.79
C ILE A 115 4.50 1.31 -2.34
N TYR A 116 4.95 2.54 -2.12
CA TYR A 116 5.40 3.00 -0.81
C TYR A 116 4.26 3.51 0.05
N PHE A 117 3.69 2.63 0.87
CA PHE A 117 2.59 2.97 1.77
C PHE A 117 2.91 4.06 2.80
N TRP A 118 4.21 4.34 2.97
CA TRP A 118 4.73 5.32 3.90
C TRP A 118 5.03 6.70 3.29
N GLY A 119 4.88 6.88 1.98
CA GLY A 119 5.04 8.20 1.34
C GLY A 119 5.46 8.13 -0.13
N GLY A 120 5.08 9.14 -0.90
CA GLY A 120 5.47 9.30 -2.31
C GLY A 120 6.18 10.62 -2.58
N THR A 121 6.68 10.84 -3.79
CA THR A 121 7.41 12.08 -4.14
C THR A 121 6.55 13.34 -3.94
N ARG A 122 5.31 13.34 -4.44
CA ARG A 122 4.26 14.32 -4.04
C ARG A 122 3.20 13.68 -3.11
N GLY A 123 3.44 12.45 -2.69
CA GLY A 123 2.47 11.58 -2.02
C GLY A 123 1.50 10.93 -3.00
N HIS A 124 1.16 9.67 -2.76
CA HIS A 124 0.18 8.89 -3.55
C HIS A 124 -0.84 8.19 -2.64
N TRP A 125 -0.82 8.52 -1.36
CA TRP A 125 -1.70 7.98 -0.34
C TRP A 125 -2.17 9.11 0.55
N ALA A 126 -3.48 9.24 0.72
CA ALA A 126 -4.12 10.23 1.59
C ALA A 126 -5.00 9.54 2.63
N GLY A 127 -4.95 10.04 3.86
CA GLY A 127 -5.74 9.54 4.97
C GLY A 127 -6.49 10.64 5.71
N ALA A 128 -7.22 10.21 6.74
CA ALA A 128 -7.97 11.10 7.63
C ALA A 128 -7.05 12.13 8.31
N ASN A 129 -7.51 13.37 8.40
CA ASN A 129 -6.90 14.41 9.23
C ASN A 129 -7.50 14.37 10.65
N PHE A 130 -6.78 13.72 11.57
CA PHE A 130 -7.17 13.60 12.98
C PHE A 130 -6.97 14.90 13.79
N GLY A 131 -6.64 16.03 13.15
CA GLY A 131 -6.54 17.35 13.77
C GLY A 131 -5.19 17.65 14.44
N ASN A 132 -4.61 16.73 15.22
CA ASN A 132 -3.38 16.99 16.00
C ASN A 132 -2.32 15.87 16.02
N GLY A 133 -2.46 14.81 15.20
CA GLY A 133 -1.41 13.79 15.09
C GLY A 133 -1.92 12.46 14.53
N THR A 134 -1.11 11.84 13.69
CA THR A 134 -1.40 10.72 12.79
C THR A 134 -0.89 9.38 13.32
N THR A 135 -1.56 8.81 14.33
CA THR A 135 -1.16 7.50 14.91
C THR A 135 -1.28 6.37 13.89
N CYS A 136 -2.43 6.34 13.20
CA CYS A 136 -2.62 5.94 11.81
C CYS A 136 -1.39 5.35 11.12
N CYS A 137 -0.61 6.26 10.58
CA CYS A 137 0.34 5.93 9.54
C CYS A 137 1.77 6.42 9.78
N GLY A 138 2.08 6.92 10.98
CA GLY A 138 3.45 6.97 11.50
C GLY A 138 4.07 5.57 11.67
N SER A 139 3.27 4.56 11.97
CA SER A 139 3.73 3.16 12.06
C SER A 139 4.14 2.58 10.69
N ASN A 140 3.49 3.00 9.61
CA ASN A 140 3.89 2.65 8.24
C ASN A 140 5.23 3.28 7.87
N VAL A 141 5.49 4.52 8.30
CA VAL A 141 6.80 5.18 8.12
C VAL A 141 7.89 4.45 8.90
N ALA A 142 7.64 4.15 10.18
CA ALA A 142 8.60 3.46 11.05
C ALA A 142 9.01 2.08 10.50
N THR A 143 8.06 1.34 9.94
CA THR A 143 8.28 0.00 9.39
C THR A 143 8.53 0.00 7.88
N ARG A 144 8.48 1.17 7.23
CA ARG A 144 8.56 1.35 5.78
C ARG A 144 7.67 0.39 4.99
N LEU A 145 6.43 0.17 5.44
CA LEU A 145 5.48 -0.76 4.80
C LEU A 145 5.39 -0.51 3.29
N THR A 146 5.73 -1.53 2.50
CA THR A 146 5.80 -1.43 1.03
C THR A 146 4.95 -2.54 0.43
N LEU A 147 4.13 -2.19 -0.56
CA LEU A 147 3.23 -3.10 -1.22
C LEU A 147 3.70 -3.45 -2.64
N SER A 148 3.26 -4.59 -3.13
CA SER A 148 3.27 -4.97 -4.54
C SER A 148 1.88 -5.46 -4.93
N LEU A 149 1.30 -4.90 -5.99
CA LEU A 149 0.05 -5.37 -6.57
C LEU A 149 0.39 -6.30 -7.73
N CYS A 150 0.16 -7.60 -7.58
CA CYS A 150 0.47 -8.59 -8.60
C CYS A 150 -0.82 -9.19 -9.14
N ALA A 151 -1.06 -9.07 -10.45
CA ALA A 151 -2.22 -9.70 -11.06
C ALA A 151 -2.12 -11.23 -10.92
N VAL A 152 -3.24 -11.87 -10.66
CA VAL A 152 -3.31 -13.34 -10.59
C VAL A 152 -3.03 -13.97 -11.96
N ASP A 153 -3.47 -13.29 -13.02
CA ASP A 153 -3.26 -13.66 -14.41
C ASP A 153 -3.31 -12.41 -15.33
N ASP A 154 -3.18 -12.62 -16.63
CA ASP A 154 -3.17 -11.56 -17.65
C ASP A 154 -4.54 -10.96 -17.95
N THR A 155 -5.64 -11.47 -17.35
CA THR A 155 -6.98 -10.88 -17.47
C THR A 155 -7.12 -9.59 -16.65
N LEU A 156 -6.20 -9.39 -15.69
CA LEU A 156 -6.17 -8.25 -14.77
C LEU A 156 -7.51 -8.06 -14.04
N GLN A 157 -8.21 -9.15 -13.74
CA GLN A 157 -9.47 -9.13 -12.98
C GLN A 157 -9.26 -9.28 -11.47
N GLU A 158 -8.11 -9.84 -11.06
CA GLU A 158 -7.77 -10.01 -9.65
C GLU A 158 -6.30 -9.67 -9.43
N PHE A 159 -6.01 -8.97 -8.33
CA PHE A 159 -4.67 -8.64 -7.88
C PHE A 159 -4.46 -9.12 -6.45
N ASP A 160 -3.38 -9.86 -6.21
CA ASP A 160 -2.86 -10.06 -4.87
C ASP A 160 -2.07 -8.83 -4.43
N ILE A 161 -2.31 -8.37 -3.20
CA ILE A 161 -1.51 -7.32 -2.57
C ILE A 161 -0.51 -7.98 -1.63
N TRP A 162 0.74 -8.05 -2.08
CA TRP A 162 1.85 -8.51 -1.25
C TRP A 162 2.38 -7.36 -0.41
N SER A 163 2.66 -7.64 0.86
CA SER A 163 3.16 -6.63 1.81
C SER A 163 4.53 -7.04 2.34
N ARG A 164 5.45 -6.09 2.41
CA ARG A 164 6.72 -6.24 3.13
C ARG A 164 7.00 -5.05 4.02
N LEU A 165 7.70 -5.29 5.11
CA LEU A 165 8.08 -4.25 6.06
C LEU A 165 9.49 -4.51 6.60
N VAL A 166 10.14 -3.45 7.07
CA VAL A 166 11.44 -3.52 7.74
C VAL A 166 11.23 -4.09 9.14
N ILE A 167 11.92 -5.19 9.43
CA ILE A 167 11.92 -5.81 10.76
C ILE A 167 13.33 -5.61 11.36
N PRO A 168 13.45 -5.07 12.58
CA PRO A 168 14.73 -5.00 13.28
C PRO A 168 15.43 -6.35 13.30
N SER A 169 16.74 -6.39 13.02
CA SER A 169 17.51 -7.64 12.93
C SER A 169 17.43 -8.52 14.19
N VAL A 170 17.25 -7.91 15.37
CA VAL A 170 17.04 -8.63 16.64
C VAL A 170 15.76 -9.48 16.66
N LEU A 171 14.76 -9.12 15.84
CA LEU A 171 13.50 -9.84 15.69
C LEU A 171 13.49 -10.76 14.46
N ALA A 172 14.55 -10.79 13.65
CA ALA A 172 14.62 -11.66 12.48
C ALA A 172 14.35 -13.15 12.80
N PRO A 173 14.91 -13.74 13.88
CA PRO A 173 14.60 -15.14 14.22
C PRO A 173 13.12 -15.37 14.54
N VAL A 174 12.48 -14.39 15.20
CA VAL A 174 11.04 -14.43 15.52
C VAL A 174 10.21 -14.28 14.24
N ALA A 175 10.57 -13.35 13.35
CA ALA A 175 9.91 -13.17 12.06
C ALA A 175 10.00 -14.45 11.21
N SER A 176 11.18 -15.07 11.13
CA SER A 176 11.37 -16.35 10.42
C SER A 176 10.56 -17.50 11.04
N SER A 177 10.52 -17.61 12.38
CA SER A 177 9.69 -18.64 13.04
C SER A 177 8.20 -18.41 12.78
N LEU A 178 7.82 -17.15 12.55
CA LEU A 178 6.53 -16.67 12.10
C LEU A 178 6.38 -16.65 10.57
N GLY A 179 7.20 -17.39 9.82
CA GLY A 179 6.99 -17.62 8.39
C GLY A 179 7.14 -16.38 7.52
N PHE A 180 7.66 -15.28 8.06
CA PHE A 180 8.07 -14.14 7.26
C PHE A 180 9.30 -14.53 6.45
N GLU A 181 9.30 -14.15 5.18
CA GLU A 181 10.39 -14.46 4.26
C GLU A 181 11.25 -13.21 4.05
N TYR A 182 12.57 -13.35 4.20
CA TYR A 182 13.48 -12.24 3.98
C TYR A 182 13.44 -11.77 2.52
N ALA A 183 13.11 -10.50 2.32
CA ALA A 183 12.95 -9.86 1.01
C ALA A 183 14.18 -9.08 0.55
N GLY A 184 15.26 -9.10 1.34
CA GLY A 184 16.46 -8.29 1.12
C GLY A 184 16.38 -6.91 1.80
N SER A 185 17.55 -6.37 2.16
CA SER A 185 17.69 -5.02 2.75
C SER A 185 16.81 -4.77 3.96
N ASP A 186 16.84 -5.70 4.93
CA ASP A 186 16.05 -5.67 6.17
C ASP A 186 14.53 -5.74 5.99
N TYR A 187 14.03 -5.88 4.75
CA TYR A 187 12.63 -6.14 4.48
C TYR A 187 12.27 -7.61 4.64
N TRP A 188 11.04 -7.84 5.09
CA TRP A 188 10.46 -9.16 5.27
C TRP A 188 9.05 -9.19 4.69
N TRP A 189 8.79 -10.16 3.82
CA TRP A 189 7.46 -10.44 3.30
C TRP A 189 6.56 -10.96 4.41
N ILE A 190 5.38 -10.38 4.51
CA ILE A 190 4.33 -10.89 5.39
C ILE A 190 3.76 -12.15 4.73
N PRO A 191 3.68 -13.27 5.45
CA PRO A 191 3.12 -14.49 4.89
C PRO A 191 1.64 -14.30 4.57
N LYS A 192 1.21 -14.71 3.37
CA LYS A 192 -0.21 -14.69 2.97
C LYS A 192 -1.11 -15.46 3.92
N GLY A 193 -0.57 -16.54 4.50
CA GLY A 193 -1.25 -17.32 5.53
C GLY A 193 -1.46 -16.59 6.86
N LEU A 194 -0.92 -15.37 7.03
CA LEU A 194 -1.16 -14.50 8.18
C LEU A 194 -2.13 -13.37 7.79
N ILE A 195 -1.79 -12.63 6.72
CA ILE A 195 -2.60 -11.56 6.16
C ILE A 195 -2.64 -11.76 4.64
N HIS A 196 -3.83 -12.00 4.10
CA HIS A 196 -4.08 -12.06 2.67
C HIS A 196 -4.93 -10.87 2.25
N LEU A 197 -4.38 -10.06 1.36
CA LEU A 197 -5.00 -8.86 0.82
C LEU A 197 -5.12 -9.04 -0.69
N ARG A 198 -6.28 -8.74 -1.27
CA ARG A 198 -6.49 -8.81 -2.72
C ARG A 198 -7.45 -7.74 -3.20
N MET A 199 -7.44 -7.46 -4.50
CA MET A 199 -8.41 -6.61 -5.19
C MET A 199 -9.10 -7.41 -6.27
N VAL A 200 -10.42 -7.44 -6.24
CA VAL A 200 -11.26 -8.15 -7.21
C VAL A 200 -12.03 -7.12 -8.04
N LYS A 201 -11.94 -7.22 -9.37
CA LYS A 201 -12.60 -6.27 -10.26
C LYS A 201 -14.11 -6.38 -10.14
N LYS A 202 -14.79 -5.24 -10.12
CA LYS A 202 -16.25 -5.13 -10.09
C LYS A 202 -16.72 -4.13 -11.16
N PRO A 203 -18.01 -4.17 -11.58
CA PRO A 203 -18.54 -3.21 -12.55
C PRO A 203 -18.36 -1.74 -12.13
N TRP A 204 -18.41 -1.47 -10.83
CA TRP A 204 -18.30 -0.14 -10.24
C TRP A 204 -16.86 0.25 -9.82
N GLY A 205 -15.87 -0.65 -9.94
CA GLY A 205 -14.51 -0.37 -9.47
C GLY A 205 -13.74 -1.61 -9.04
N TRP A 206 -13.21 -1.60 -7.82
CA TRP A 206 -12.48 -2.71 -7.22
C TRP A 206 -13.01 -3.03 -5.82
N ASP A 207 -13.16 -4.29 -5.50
CA ASP A 207 -13.40 -4.74 -4.12
C ASP A 207 -12.06 -5.17 -3.51
N ARG A 208 -11.54 -4.41 -2.54
CA ARG A 208 -10.38 -4.84 -1.76
C ARG A 208 -10.87 -5.80 -0.69
N VAL A 209 -10.46 -7.05 -0.79
CA VAL A 209 -10.83 -8.12 0.14
C VAL A 209 -9.64 -8.44 1.04
N ASN A 210 -9.87 -8.35 2.35
CA ASN A 210 -8.86 -8.63 3.35
C ASN A 210 -9.27 -9.84 4.20
N ASN A 211 -8.34 -10.78 4.36
CA ASN A 211 -8.49 -11.93 5.24
C ASN A 211 -7.29 -11.99 6.18
N ALA A 212 -7.56 -12.04 7.48
CA ALA A 212 -6.56 -12.35 8.49
C ALA A 212 -6.76 -13.76 9.02
N ALA A 213 -5.66 -14.51 9.17
CA ALA A 213 -5.74 -15.88 9.63
C ALA A 213 -5.97 -15.96 11.14
N ALA A 214 -7.03 -16.66 11.52
CA ALA A 214 -7.35 -16.88 12.93
C ALA A 214 -6.47 -17.94 13.59
N ASP A 215 -6.05 -18.96 12.84
CA ASP A 215 -5.33 -20.11 13.39
C ASP A 215 -3.93 -19.77 13.92
N TRP A 216 -3.33 -18.72 13.37
CA TRP A 216 -2.04 -18.18 13.81
C TRP A 216 -2.09 -17.59 15.22
N THR A 217 -3.18 -16.89 15.54
CA THR A 217 -3.38 -16.25 16.84
C THR A 217 -3.52 -17.24 18.00
N ARG A 218 -3.67 -18.54 17.71
CA ARG A 218 -3.89 -19.60 18.71
C ARG A 218 -2.63 -20.42 19.03
N THR A 219 -1.70 -20.57 18.10
CA THR A 219 -0.57 -21.53 18.25
C THR A 219 0.80 -20.88 18.46
N LYS A 220 0.98 -19.60 18.15
CA LYS A 220 2.26 -18.86 18.30
C LYS A 220 2.07 -17.47 18.91
N ARG A 221 1.16 -17.36 19.89
CA ARG A 221 0.70 -16.06 20.43
C ARG A 221 1.83 -15.27 21.10
N GLU A 222 2.75 -15.92 21.81
CA GLU A 222 3.87 -15.24 22.49
C GLU A 222 4.88 -14.66 21.49
N GLU A 223 5.21 -15.42 20.44
CA GLU A 223 6.06 -14.93 19.34
C GLU A 223 5.36 -13.81 18.56
N LEU A 224 4.06 -13.96 18.33
CA LEU A 224 3.24 -12.94 17.68
C LEU A 224 3.19 -11.65 18.51
N ASP A 225 2.95 -11.70 19.82
CA ASP A 225 2.91 -10.54 20.71
C ASP A 225 4.25 -9.77 20.75
N SER A 226 5.37 -10.49 20.54
CA SER A 226 6.69 -9.88 20.42
C SER A 226 6.83 -9.10 19.11
N LEU A 227 6.24 -9.58 18.02
CA LEU A 227 6.26 -8.93 16.70
C LEU A 227 5.18 -7.84 16.56
N LEU A 228 3.99 -8.02 17.14
CA LEU A 228 2.85 -7.10 17.04
C LEU A 228 3.17 -5.69 17.55
N ARG A 229 4.08 -5.58 18.53
CA ARG A 229 4.57 -4.29 19.04
C ARG A 229 5.33 -3.47 18.00
N PHE A 230 5.82 -4.11 16.95
CA PHE A 230 6.60 -3.50 15.87
C PHE A 230 5.83 -3.44 14.55
N MET A 231 4.73 -4.18 14.41
CA MET A 231 3.89 -4.13 13.22
C MET A 231 3.07 -2.83 13.16
N PRO A 232 2.75 -2.33 11.95
CA PRO A 232 1.80 -1.25 11.78
C PRO A 232 0.46 -1.53 12.46
N SER A 233 -0.12 -0.50 13.08
CA SER A 233 -1.39 -0.60 13.79
C SER A 233 -2.52 -1.12 12.91
N GLN A 234 -2.51 -0.83 11.61
CA GLN A 234 -3.49 -1.35 10.64
C GLN A 234 -3.40 -2.87 10.49
N LEU A 235 -2.18 -3.41 10.41
CA LEU A 235 -1.96 -4.83 10.27
C LEU A 235 -2.31 -5.55 11.58
N THR A 236 -1.92 -4.97 12.73
CA THR A 236 -2.32 -5.47 14.05
C THR A 236 -3.84 -5.44 14.24
N SER A 237 -4.50 -4.37 13.81
CA SER A 237 -5.96 -4.25 13.84
C SER A 237 -6.63 -5.27 12.94
N LEU A 238 -6.11 -5.49 11.73
CA LEU A 238 -6.58 -6.52 10.81
C LEU A 238 -6.41 -7.94 11.40
N LEU A 239 -5.32 -8.22 12.11
CA LEU A 239 -5.13 -9.50 12.80
C LEU A 239 -6.17 -9.73 13.90
N ASN A 240 -6.65 -8.68 14.55
CA ASN A 240 -7.74 -8.77 15.54
C ASN A 240 -9.10 -9.06 14.92
N THR A 241 -9.27 -8.94 13.59
CA THR A 241 -10.48 -9.34 12.87
C THR A 241 -10.38 -10.74 12.27
N ALA A 242 -9.48 -11.57 12.79
CA ALA A 242 -9.33 -12.97 12.42
C ALA A 242 -10.70 -13.70 12.31
N ASN A 243 -10.83 -14.58 11.31
CA ASN A 243 -12.08 -15.28 10.89
C ASN A 243 -13.12 -14.44 10.15
N ARG A 244 -12.83 -13.17 9.85
CA ARG A 244 -13.71 -12.34 9.01
C ARG A 244 -13.08 -12.13 7.64
N THR A 245 -13.94 -12.08 6.64
CA THR A 245 -13.59 -11.54 5.32
C THR A 245 -14.09 -10.11 5.31
N LEU A 246 -13.15 -9.17 5.25
CA LEU A 246 -13.47 -7.76 5.20
C LEU A 246 -13.47 -7.31 3.73
N HIS A 247 -14.43 -6.50 3.36
CA HIS A 247 -14.69 -6.03 2.00
C HIS A 247 -14.65 -4.51 2.00
N TYR A 248 -13.82 -3.92 1.14
CA TYR A 248 -13.67 -2.48 1.01
C TYR A 248 -13.83 -2.07 -0.46
N PRO A 249 -14.94 -1.40 -0.85
CA PRO A 249 -15.11 -0.97 -2.21
C PRO A 249 -14.16 0.20 -2.48
N MET A 250 -13.59 0.18 -3.67
CA MET A 250 -12.72 1.20 -4.20
C MET A 250 -13.35 1.82 -5.44
N PHE A 251 -13.72 3.08 -5.32
CA PHE A 251 -14.36 3.86 -6.38
C PHE A 251 -13.33 4.78 -7.03
N GLN A 252 -13.30 4.84 -8.37
CA GLN A 252 -12.38 5.75 -9.04
C GLN A 252 -12.85 7.19 -8.83
N LEU A 253 -11.97 8.08 -8.38
CA LEU A 253 -12.21 9.51 -8.17
C LEU A 253 -11.76 10.37 -9.34
N VAL A 254 -10.60 10.01 -9.88
CA VAL A 254 -9.95 10.69 -11.01
C VAL A 254 -9.52 9.61 -11.98
N ASP A 255 -9.76 9.80 -13.27
CA ASP A 255 -9.37 8.86 -14.32
C ASP A 255 -7.88 9.00 -14.72
N GLY A 256 -7.43 8.21 -15.70
CA GLY A 256 -6.05 8.29 -16.21
C GLY A 256 -5.74 9.62 -16.92
N ASP A 257 -6.75 10.33 -17.40
CA ASP A 257 -6.61 11.61 -18.10
C ASP A 257 -6.67 12.81 -17.15
N GLY A 258 -6.93 12.57 -15.86
CA GLY A 258 -7.02 13.60 -14.82
C GLY A 258 -8.41 14.20 -14.64
N ASN A 259 -9.44 13.62 -15.26
CA ASN A 259 -10.82 14.08 -15.08
C ASN A 259 -11.42 13.47 -13.83
N ARG A 260 -12.20 14.29 -13.10
CA ARG A 260 -13.03 13.82 -11.98
C ARG A 260 -14.12 12.89 -12.54
N THR A 261 -14.39 11.81 -11.82
CA THR A 261 -15.46 10.86 -12.14
C THR A 261 -16.77 11.24 -11.43
N GLU A 262 -17.83 10.48 -11.68
CA GLU A 262 -19.11 10.58 -10.96
C GLU A 262 -19.02 10.33 -9.44
N ASN A 263 -17.96 9.66 -8.96
CA ASN A 263 -17.79 9.39 -7.53
C ASN A 263 -17.17 10.56 -6.76
N TRP A 264 -16.75 11.62 -7.46
CA TRP A 264 -16.05 12.75 -6.86
C TRP A 264 -16.87 13.46 -5.78
N ASP A 265 -18.11 13.83 -6.10
CA ASP A 265 -18.97 14.58 -5.17
C ASP A 265 -19.32 13.73 -3.93
N HIS A 266 -19.52 12.41 -4.11
CA HIS A 266 -19.70 11.49 -3.00
C HIS A 266 -18.49 11.43 -2.07
N PHE A 267 -17.29 11.49 -2.62
CA PHE A 267 -16.06 11.53 -1.84
C PHE A 267 -15.88 12.86 -1.09
N VAL A 268 -16.18 13.99 -1.73
CA VAL A 268 -16.18 15.30 -1.07
C VAL A 268 -17.16 15.31 0.11
N ASP A 269 -18.40 14.88 -0.12
CA ASP A 269 -19.43 14.75 0.93
C ASP A 269 -18.95 13.85 2.08
N PHE A 270 -18.34 12.71 1.75
CA PHE A 270 -17.76 11.79 2.73
C PHE A 270 -16.72 12.49 3.63
N THR A 271 -15.75 13.20 3.03
CA THR A 271 -14.68 13.89 3.79
C THR A 271 -15.17 15.08 4.61
N GLN A 272 -16.31 15.68 4.24
CA GLN A 272 -16.89 16.82 4.95
C GLN A 272 -17.85 16.42 6.07
N ILE A 273 -18.66 15.38 5.87
CA ILE A 273 -19.85 15.13 6.71
C ILE A 273 -19.73 13.86 7.55
N LYS A 274 -19.08 12.82 7.04
CA LYS A 274 -19.31 11.45 7.53
C LYS A 274 -18.09 10.61 7.84
N SER A 275 -16.90 11.05 7.45
CA SER A 275 -15.70 10.37 7.88
C SER A 275 -15.63 10.32 9.40
N LYS A 276 -15.76 9.11 9.96
CA LYS A 276 -15.75 8.88 11.42
C LYS A 276 -14.36 9.11 12.01
N GLN A 277 -13.35 9.12 11.15
CA GLN A 277 -11.94 9.21 11.51
C GLN A 277 -11.37 10.61 11.20
N ASN A 278 -11.99 11.40 10.32
CA ASN A 278 -11.53 12.74 9.98
C ASN A 278 -12.07 13.77 10.99
N ALA A 279 -11.18 14.34 11.79
CA ALA A 279 -11.53 15.38 12.75
C ALA A 279 -11.63 16.77 12.12
N VAL A 280 -11.03 16.98 10.93
CA VAL A 280 -11.02 18.27 10.23
C VAL A 280 -11.73 18.13 8.88
N PRO A 281 -13.02 18.50 8.79
CA PRO A 281 -13.85 18.35 7.60
C PRO A 281 -13.20 18.90 6.32
N GLY A 282 -13.36 18.17 5.22
CA GLY A 282 -12.91 18.59 3.89
C GLY A 282 -11.39 18.62 3.71
N THR A 283 -10.62 18.10 4.66
CA THR A 283 -9.16 18.01 4.57
C THR A 283 -8.67 16.58 4.70
N LEU A 284 -7.50 16.31 4.12
CA LEU A 284 -6.81 15.02 4.16
C LEU A 284 -5.34 15.23 4.50
N VAL A 285 -4.70 14.18 5.01
CA VAL A 285 -3.25 14.17 5.23
C VAL A 285 -2.57 13.32 4.16
N VAL A 286 -1.57 13.89 3.49
CA VAL A 286 -0.74 13.24 2.47
C VAL A 286 0.69 13.16 2.96
N ARG A 287 1.38 12.04 2.67
CA ARG A 287 2.80 11.87 2.99
C ARG A 287 3.69 12.10 1.79
N GLN A 288 4.55 13.11 1.91
CA GLN A 288 5.53 13.46 0.88
C GLN A 288 6.92 13.06 1.36
N ARG A 289 7.67 12.36 0.49
CA ARG A 289 9.08 12.07 0.76
C ARG A 289 9.88 13.34 0.47
N THR A 290 10.61 13.81 1.48
CA THR A 290 11.53 14.91 1.32
C THR A 290 12.85 14.41 0.76
N ALA A 291 13.57 15.29 0.06
CA ALA A 291 14.96 14.99 -0.32
C ALA A 291 15.79 14.75 0.95
N PRO A 292 16.82 13.89 0.92
CA PRO A 292 17.76 13.81 2.03
C PRO A 292 18.35 15.21 2.30
N PRO A 293 18.59 15.58 3.57
CA PRO A 293 19.14 16.90 3.91
C PRO A 293 20.43 17.19 3.13
N GLU A 294 20.61 18.43 2.69
CA GLU A 294 21.87 18.88 2.07
C GLU A 294 23.06 18.56 3.01
N GLY A 295 24.02 17.77 2.53
CA GLY A 295 25.21 17.36 3.30
C GLY A 295 25.37 15.85 3.50
N PHE A 296 24.37 15.02 3.17
CA PHE A 296 24.55 13.57 3.03
C PHE A 296 25.20 13.25 1.68
N THR A 297 26.51 13.51 1.56
CA THR A 297 27.30 13.07 0.41
C THR A 297 27.48 11.56 0.43
N LYS A 298 27.09 10.92 -0.69
CA LYS A 298 27.43 9.55 -1.10
C LYS A 298 28.77 9.10 -0.52
N PHE A 299 28.75 8.19 0.46
CA PHE A 299 29.93 7.39 0.75
C PHE A 299 30.10 6.36 -0.39
N ARG A 300 31.23 6.50 -1.09
CA ARG A 300 31.69 5.59 -2.14
C ARG A 300 31.81 4.17 -1.61
#